data_AF-A0A1Q9BWL9-F1
#
_entry.id   AF-A0A1Q9BWL9-F1
#
_cell.length_a   1.000
_cell.length_b   1.000
_cell.length_c   1.000
_cell.angle_alpha   90.00
_cell.angle_beta   90.00
_cell.angle_gamma   90.00
#
_symmetry.space_group_name_H-M   'P 1'
#
loop_
_entity.id
_entity.type
_entity.pdbx_description
1 polymer ?
#
loop_
_entity_poly.entity_id
_entity_poly.type
_entity_poly.pdbx_seq_one_letter_code
_entity_poly.pdbx_strand_id
1 'polypeptide(L)'
;VSGSSESQEASLKELTGMRARTLHAEVMLVARCAREGIRTEGAWLYCLQPPCWNCIKAVMMAGITRIVFQESDAPKSFDRQREVVADTGAEWCYQRPSAKRQRYLRDFQQHWAAEYLPSMRADDRKPMNRA
;
A
#
# COMPACT_ATOMS: atom_id res chain seq x y z
N VAL A 1 20.29 -13.48 26.13
CA VAL A 1 19.52 -12.21 26.16
C VAL A 1 18.17 -12.47 25.52
N SER A 2 17.21 -12.94 26.31
CA SER A 2 15.87 -13.34 25.90
C SER A 2 14.86 -12.30 26.38
N GLY A 3 15.02 -11.06 25.93
CA GLY A 3 13.96 -10.06 25.99
C GLY A 3 12.92 -10.45 24.95
N SER A 4 11.69 -10.72 25.38
CA SER A 4 10.60 -11.20 24.53
C SER A 4 10.41 -10.28 23.33
N SER A 5 10.55 -10.83 22.12
CA SER A 5 10.37 -10.11 20.86
C SER A 5 9.04 -9.34 20.76
N GLU A 6 8.02 -9.78 21.50
CA GLU A 6 6.72 -9.12 21.62
C GLU A 6 6.78 -7.72 22.25
N SER A 7 7.63 -7.51 23.26
CA SER A 7 7.75 -6.22 23.95
C SER A 7 8.36 -5.14 23.06
N GLN A 8 9.31 -5.53 22.22
CA GLN A 8 9.93 -4.64 21.24
C GLN A 8 8.97 -4.33 20.08
N GLU A 9 8.13 -5.30 19.69
CA GLU A 9 7.18 -5.16 18.59
C GLU A 9 5.99 -4.25 18.95
N ALA A 10 5.48 -4.34 20.18
CA ALA A 10 4.48 -3.42 20.71
C ALA A 10 5.02 -1.98 20.78
N SER A 11 6.26 -1.81 21.27
CA SER A 11 6.92 -0.51 21.32
C SER A 11 7.15 0.07 19.92
N LEU A 12 7.55 -0.75 18.93
CA LEU A 12 7.72 -0.30 17.55
C LEU A 12 6.38 0.12 16.91
N LYS A 13 5.29 -0.61 17.18
CA LYS A 13 3.93 -0.27 16.73
C LYS A 13 3.45 1.05 17.34
N GLU A 14 3.70 1.28 18.63
CA GLU A 14 3.38 2.55 19.30
C GLU A 14 4.22 3.71 18.74
N LEU A 15 5.52 3.49 18.51
CA LEU A 15 6.45 4.51 18.01
C LEU A 15 6.19 4.91 16.56
N THR A 16 5.83 3.95 15.70
CA THR A 16 5.73 4.18 14.25
C THR A 16 4.28 4.31 13.76
N GLY A 17 3.29 3.91 14.56
CA GLY A 17 1.90 3.76 14.13
C GLY A 17 1.68 2.72 13.02
N MET A 18 2.74 2.01 12.58
CA MET A 18 2.66 0.98 11.55
C MET A 18 2.12 -0.30 12.18
N ARG A 19 0.89 -0.67 11.80
CA ARG A 19 0.24 -1.88 12.33
C ARG A 19 0.83 -3.18 11.78
N ALA A 20 1.56 -3.10 10.66
CA ALA A 20 2.25 -4.22 10.05
C ALA A 20 3.76 -3.97 10.09
N ARG A 21 4.54 -5.04 10.32
CA ARG A 21 6.01 -5.05 10.20
C ARG A 21 6.49 -4.79 8.76
N THR A 22 5.57 -4.75 7.80
CA THR A 22 5.86 -4.66 6.37
C THR A 22 5.57 -3.26 5.83
N LEU A 23 6.51 -2.77 5.02
CA LEU A 23 6.30 -1.57 4.23
C LEU A 23 5.31 -1.87 3.10
N HIS A 24 4.48 -0.89 2.78
CA HIS A 24 3.64 -0.92 1.59
C HIS A 24 4.50 -0.97 0.32
N ALA A 25 3.97 -1.56 -0.76
CA ALA A 25 4.68 -1.74 -2.02
C ALA A 25 5.20 -0.41 -2.59
N GLU A 26 4.43 0.66 -2.42
CA GLU A 26 4.76 2.02 -2.88
C GLU A 26 6.03 2.55 -2.22
N VAL A 27 6.14 2.39 -0.89
CA VAL A 27 7.32 2.85 -0.13
C VAL A 27 8.51 1.93 -0.40
N MET A 28 8.28 0.61 -0.50
CA MET A 28 9.34 -0.33 -0.88
C MET A 28 9.92 -0.01 -2.26
N LEU A 29 9.08 0.39 -3.22
CA LEU A 29 9.52 0.79 -4.55
C LEU A 29 10.42 2.03 -4.49
N VAL A 30 9.98 3.10 -3.81
CA VAL A 30 10.78 4.32 -3.65
C VAL A 30 12.12 4.01 -2.96
N ALA A 31 12.10 3.25 -1.86
CA ALA A 31 13.31 2.87 -1.14
C ALA A 31 14.26 2.03 -2.00
N ARG A 32 13.73 1.11 -2.80
CA ARG A 32 14.52 0.28 -3.71
C ARG A 32 15.16 1.12 -4.82
N CYS A 33 14.41 2.01 -5.44
CA CYS A 33 14.93 2.92 -6.45
C CYS A 33 16.05 3.80 -5.88
N ALA A 34 15.86 4.37 -4.69
CA ALA A 34 16.89 5.15 -4.01
C ALA A 34 18.16 4.32 -3.75
N ARG A 35 18.02 3.10 -3.23
CA ARG A 35 19.13 2.17 -2.97
C ARG A 35 19.89 1.80 -4.25
N GLU A 36 19.17 1.62 -5.36
CA GLU A 36 19.74 1.18 -6.63
C GLU A 36 20.17 2.35 -7.53
N GLY A 37 20.02 3.60 -7.06
CA GLY A 37 20.37 4.79 -7.84
C GLY A 37 19.45 5.03 -9.04
N ILE A 38 18.24 4.49 -9.02
CA ILE A 38 17.25 4.63 -10.09
C ILE A 38 16.43 5.90 -9.85
N ARG A 39 16.40 6.78 -10.84
CA ARG A 39 15.61 8.02 -10.78
C ARG A 39 14.12 7.72 -10.91
N THR A 40 13.33 8.28 -10.01
CA THR A 40 11.85 8.22 -10.01
C THR A 40 11.19 9.53 -10.45
N GLU A 41 11.96 10.61 -10.60
CA GLU A 41 11.49 11.90 -11.12
C GLU A 41 10.82 11.74 -12.50
N GLY A 42 9.58 12.21 -12.62
CA GLY A 42 8.76 12.08 -13.83
C GLY A 42 8.15 10.69 -14.06
N ALA A 43 8.40 9.72 -13.18
CA ALA A 43 7.91 8.35 -13.36
C ALA A 43 6.41 8.21 -13.03
N TRP A 44 5.83 7.11 -13.49
CA TRP A 44 4.44 6.74 -13.22
C TRP A 44 4.38 5.54 -12.28
N LEU A 45 3.49 5.59 -11.30
CA LEU A 45 3.25 4.51 -10.35
C LEU A 45 1.98 3.76 -10.70
N TYR A 46 2.10 2.45 -10.91
CA TYR A 46 0.96 1.54 -11.05
C TYR A 46 0.81 0.70 -9.78
N CYS A 47 -0.34 0.79 -9.12
CA CYS A 47 -0.63 0.06 -7.89
C CYS A 47 -2.02 -0.58 -7.94
N LEU A 48 -2.23 -1.66 -7.18
CA LEU A 48 -3.52 -2.36 -7.17
C LEU A 48 -4.60 -1.59 -6.41
N GLN A 49 -4.20 -0.84 -5.39
CA GLN A 49 -5.07 -0.09 -4.51
C GLN A 49 -4.53 1.33 -4.39
N PRO A 50 -5.38 2.32 -4.10
CA PRO A 50 -4.91 3.69 -3.93
C PRO A 50 -3.90 3.79 -2.76
N PRO A 51 -2.83 4.58 -2.91
CA PRO A 51 -1.82 4.71 -1.87
C PRO A 51 -2.38 5.33 -0.58
N CYS A 52 -1.91 4.82 0.56
CA CYS A 52 -2.30 5.38 1.86
C CYS A 52 -1.64 6.75 2.11
N TRP A 53 -2.06 7.44 3.19
CA TRP A 53 -1.54 8.77 3.54
C TRP A 53 -0.01 8.83 3.72
N ASN A 54 0.61 7.77 4.23
CA ASN A 54 2.06 7.75 4.37
C ASN A 54 2.75 7.46 3.01
N CYS A 55 2.15 6.59 2.20
CA CYS A 55 2.68 6.27 0.88
C CYS A 55 2.61 7.47 -0.06
N ILE A 56 1.51 8.23 -0.05
CA ILE A 56 1.36 9.35 -0.98
C ILE A 56 2.44 10.40 -0.79
N LYS A 57 2.79 10.72 0.46
CA LYS A 57 3.88 11.65 0.77
C LYS A 57 5.21 11.18 0.21
N ALA A 58 5.54 9.90 0.42
CA ALA A 58 6.79 9.33 -0.07
C ALA A 58 6.83 9.31 -1.61
N VAL A 59 5.73 8.95 -2.25
CA VAL A 59 5.60 8.89 -3.72
C VAL A 59 5.73 10.28 -4.34
N MET A 60 5.05 11.28 -3.80
CA MET A 60 5.14 12.67 -4.30
C MET A 60 6.53 13.26 -4.10
N MET A 61 7.14 13.05 -2.92
CA MET A 61 8.51 13.51 -2.66
C MET A 61 9.56 12.80 -3.53
N ALA A 62 9.24 11.62 -4.08
CA ALA A 62 10.09 10.91 -5.02
C ALA A 62 9.97 11.42 -6.47
N GLY A 63 9.18 12.46 -6.73
CA GLY A 63 9.02 13.07 -8.06
C GLY A 63 8.12 12.28 -9.02
N ILE A 64 7.29 11.36 -8.51
CA ILE A 64 6.35 10.59 -9.33
C ILE A 64 5.19 11.51 -9.75
N THR A 65 4.91 11.58 -11.05
CA THR A 65 3.97 12.55 -11.64
C THR A 65 2.60 11.98 -11.97
N ARG A 66 2.43 10.66 -11.93
CA ARG A 66 1.14 10.01 -12.19
C ARG A 66 0.99 8.74 -11.36
N ILE A 67 -0.18 8.56 -10.75
CA ILE A 67 -0.53 7.39 -9.96
C ILE A 67 -1.76 6.74 -10.59
N VAL A 68 -1.60 5.51 -11.04
CA VAL A 68 -2.65 4.70 -11.66
C VAL A 68 -3.00 3.55 -10.73
N PHE A 69 -4.27 3.46 -10.35
CA PHE A 69 -4.76 2.41 -9.45
C PHE A 69 -6.15 1.90 -9.85
N GLN A 70 -6.52 0.75 -9.29
CA GLN A 70 -7.82 0.14 -9.52
C GLN A 70 -8.84 0.52 -8.46
N GLU A 71 -10.10 0.21 -8.72
CA GLU A 71 -11.20 0.55 -7.83
C GLU A 71 -10.99 -0.19 -6.52
N SER A 72 -11.15 0.53 -5.44
CA SER A 72 -11.14 -0.04 -4.11
C SER A 72 -12.56 -0.01 -3.62
N ASP A 73 -13.10 -1.18 -3.28
CA ASP A 73 -14.41 -1.31 -2.63
C ASP A 73 -14.39 -0.80 -1.17
N ALA A 74 -13.22 -0.40 -0.66
CA ALA A 74 -13.09 0.07 0.72
C ALA A 74 -13.81 1.41 0.95
N PRO A 75 -14.60 1.55 2.04
CA PRO A 75 -15.29 2.79 2.41
C PRO A 75 -14.31 3.81 3.02
N LYS A 76 -13.31 4.24 2.25
CA LYS A 76 -12.27 5.17 2.69
C LYS A 76 -12.30 6.40 1.80
N SER A 77 -12.31 7.58 2.44
CA SER A 77 -12.03 8.82 1.74
C SER A 77 -10.53 8.90 1.40
N PHE A 78 -10.25 9.39 0.19
CA PHE A 78 -8.91 9.70 -0.29
C PHE A 78 -8.74 11.21 -0.55
N ASP A 79 -9.58 12.05 0.05
CA ASP A 79 -9.66 13.48 -0.28
C ASP A 79 -8.32 14.19 -0.02
N ARG A 80 -7.70 13.91 1.13
CA ARG A 80 -6.39 14.46 1.49
C ARG A 80 -5.27 14.01 0.55
N GLN A 81 -5.32 12.76 0.09
CA GLN A 81 -4.36 12.25 -0.88
C GLN A 81 -4.52 12.97 -2.23
N ARG A 82 -5.76 13.19 -2.67
CA ARG A 82 -6.05 13.91 -3.91
C ARG A 82 -5.62 15.37 -3.84
N GLU A 83 -5.81 16.03 -2.71
CA GLU A 83 -5.34 17.41 -2.46
C GLU A 83 -3.82 17.50 -2.63
N VAL A 84 -3.06 16.66 -1.92
CA VAL A 84 -1.59 16.64 -2.03
C VAL A 84 -1.14 16.36 -3.47
N VAL A 85 -1.78 15.43 -4.16
CA VAL A 85 -1.45 15.08 -5.55
C VAL A 85 -1.70 16.27 -6.47
N ALA A 86 -2.83 16.97 -6.30
CA ALA A 86 -3.15 18.17 -7.06
C ALA A 86 -2.14 19.31 -6.80
N ASP A 87 -1.75 19.54 -5.54
CA ASP A 87 -0.78 20.57 -5.15
C ASP A 87 0.60 20.34 -5.78
N THR A 88 0.98 19.08 -5.97
CA THR A 88 2.24 18.71 -6.63
C THR A 88 2.17 18.72 -8.17
N GLY A 89 1.00 18.95 -8.74
CA GLY A 89 0.78 18.86 -10.20
C GLY A 89 0.80 17.43 -10.75
N ALA A 90 0.66 16.42 -9.89
CA ALA A 90 0.62 15.02 -10.28
C ALA A 90 -0.80 14.55 -10.59
N GLU A 91 -0.93 13.41 -11.26
CA GLU A 91 -2.21 12.88 -11.70
C GLU A 91 -2.70 11.70 -10.84
N TRP A 92 -3.97 11.77 -10.41
CA TRP A 92 -4.66 10.71 -9.67
C TRP A 92 -5.62 9.93 -10.59
N CYS A 93 -5.13 8.84 -11.17
CA CYS A 93 -5.82 8.12 -12.24
C CYS A 93 -6.47 6.83 -11.74
N TYR A 94 -7.80 6.78 -11.82
CA TYR A 94 -8.54 5.53 -11.67
C TYR A 94 -8.61 4.78 -13.01
N GLN A 95 -8.13 3.53 -13.02
CA GLN A 95 -8.24 2.62 -14.15
C GLN A 95 -9.23 1.50 -13.82
N ARG A 96 -10.38 1.50 -14.52
CA ARG A 96 -11.34 0.40 -14.43
C ARG A 96 -10.73 -0.90 -14.95
N PRO A 97 -10.67 -1.98 -14.13
CA PRO A 97 -10.17 -3.27 -14.59
C PRO A 97 -11.14 -3.96 -15.54
N SER A 98 -10.60 -4.75 -16.49
CA SER A 98 -11.41 -5.58 -17.38
C SER A 98 -12.13 -6.69 -16.60
N ALA A 99 -13.24 -7.21 -17.14
CA ALA A 99 -13.99 -8.31 -16.51
C ALA A 99 -13.12 -9.55 -16.23
N LYS A 100 -12.18 -9.85 -17.14
CA LYS A 100 -11.18 -10.94 -16.94
C LYS A 100 -10.28 -10.66 -15.74
N ARG A 101 -9.76 -9.43 -15.60
CA ARG A 101 -8.88 -9.06 -14.49
C ARG A 101 -9.64 -8.99 -13.16
N GLN A 102 -10.87 -8.46 -13.16
CA GLN A 102 -11.73 -8.46 -11.98
C GLN A 102 -11.98 -9.87 -11.45
N ARG A 103 -12.29 -10.83 -12.34
CA ARG A 103 -12.45 -12.24 -11.95
C ARG A 103 -11.16 -12.80 -11.35
N TYR A 104 -10.04 -12.65 -12.05
CA TYR A 104 -8.74 -13.13 -11.55
C TYR A 104 -8.39 -12.58 -10.16
N LEU A 105 -8.60 -11.28 -9.92
CA LEU A 105 -8.26 -10.67 -8.63
C LEU A 105 -9.16 -11.17 -7.51
N ARG A 106 -10.46 -11.38 -7.77
CA ARG A 106 -11.38 -11.99 -6.78
C ARG A 106 -10.96 -13.41 -6.45
N ASP A 107 -10.70 -14.22 -7.47
CA ASP A 107 -10.28 -15.62 -7.29
C ASP A 107 -8.95 -15.69 -6.53
N PHE A 108 -7.99 -14.83 -6.88
CA PHE A 108 -6.70 -14.72 -6.20
C PHE A 108 -6.86 -14.34 -4.73
N GLN A 109 -7.68 -13.33 -4.41
CA GLN A 109 -7.94 -12.92 -3.03
C GLN A 109 -8.59 -14.02 -2.21
N GLN A 110 -9.56 -14.73 -2.78
CA GLN A 110 -10.24 -15.84 -2.10
C GLN A 110 -9.29 -17.02 -1.85
N HIS A 111 -8.51 -17.40 -2.86
CA HIS A 111 -7.54 -18.49 -2.74
C HIS A 111 -6.44 -18.14 -1.73
N TRP A 112 -5.86 -16.94 -1.83
CA TRP A 112 -4.85 -16.47 -0.90
C TRP A 112 -5.40 -16.43 0.54
N ALA A 113 -6.62 -15.94 0.72
CA ALA A 113 -7.27 -15.91 2.01
C ALA A 113 -7.44 -17.33 2.58
N ALA A 114 -7.93 -18.28 1.79
CA ALA A 114 -8.13 -19.66 2.24
C ALA A 114 -6.82 -20.39 2.59
N GLU A 115 -5.77 -20.18 1.80
CA GLU A 115 -4.49 -20.86 1.97
C GLU A 115 -3.63 -20.25 3.09
N TYR A 116 -3.51 -18.92 3.13
CA TYR A 116 -2.52 -18.25 3.98
C TYR A 116 -3.10 -17.66 5.27
N LEU A 117 -4.36 -17.21 5.33
CA LEU A 117 -4.90 -16.66 6.59
C LEU A 117 -4.88 -17.66 7.76
N PRO A 118 -5.13 -18.98 7.58
CA PRO A 118 -5.08 -19.94 8.68
C PRO A 118 -3.68 -20.10 9.28
N SER A 119 -2.60 -19.81 8.53
CA SER A 119 -1.21 -19.92 9.01
C SER A 119 -0.66 -18.60 9.57
N MET A 120 -1.34 -17.46 9.36
CA MET A 120 -0.96 -16.17 9.91
C MET A 120 -1.16 -16.09 11.43
N ARG A 121 -0.33 -15.30 12.12
CA ARG A 121 -0.52 -14.99 13.55
C ARG A 121 -1.86 -14.27 13.75
N ALA A 122 -2.53 -14.51 14.88
CA ALA A 122 -3.85 -13.96 15.15
C ALA A 122 -3.90 -12.42 15.02
N ASP A 123 -2.86 -11.73 15.50
CA ASP A 123 -2.73 -10.28 15.45
C ASP A 123 -2.55 -9.72 14.02
N ASP A 124 -2.06 -10.55 13.10
CA ASP A 124 -1.85 -10.20 11.69
C ASP A 124 -3.08 -10.53 10.83
N ARG A 125 -4.04 -11.32 11.35
CA ARG A 125 -5.29 -11.68 10.67
C ARG A 125 -6.29 -10.52 10.72
N LYS A 126 -6.04 -9.47 9.93
CA LYS A 126 -7.10 -8.52 9.60
C LYS A 126 -7.82 -9.00 8.33
N PRO A 127 -9.16 -9.00 8.29
CA PRO A 127 -9.86 -9.23 7.03
C PRO A 127 -9.41 -8.16 6.03
N MET A 128 -8.97 -8.60 4.86
CA MET A 128 -8.64 -7.75 3.72
C MET A 128 -9.92 -7.01 3.33
N ASN A 129 -10.05 -5.75 3.75
CA ASN A 129 -11.23 -4.89 3.57
C ASN A 129 -12.57 -5.60 3.87
N ARG A 130 -13.04 -5.55 5.12
CA ARG A 130 -14.49 -5.70 5.35
C ARG A 130 -15.20 -4.55 4.62
N ALA A 131 -16.04 -4.93 3.66
CA ALA A 131 -17.03 -4.06 3.03
C ALA A 131 -17.89 -3.36 4.09
#